data_AF-A0A0D1JMV1-F1
#
_entry.id   AF-A0A0D1JMV1-F1
#
_cell.length_a   1.000
_cell.length_b   1.000
_cell.length_c   1.000
_cell.angle_alpha   90.00
_cell.angle_beta   90.00
_cell.angle_gamma   90.00
#
_symmetry.space_group_name_H-M   'P 1'
#
loop_
_entity.id
_entity.type
_entity.pdbx_description
1 polymer ?
#
loop_
_entity_poly.entity_id
_entity_poly.type
_entity_poly.pdbx_seq_one_letter_code
_entity_poly.pdbx_strand_id
1 'polypeptide(L)'
;APASRSQAHHINTDWRDDGPTDITNLALACGPDNRLADTGGWTTTMKNGRAHWTPPPLLDVDQPRTNQYWHPQLYPAEGDGDGESDSPTN
;
A
#
# COMPACT_ATOMS: atom_id res chain seq x y z
N ALA A 1 5.78 -7.02 -2.33
CA ALA A 1 6.96 -7.85 -2.68
C ALA A 1 8.22 -7.00 -2.72
N PRO A 2 9.44 -7.56 -2.60
CA PRO A 2 10.68 -6.83 -2.94
C PRO A 2 10.73 -6.54 -4.45
N ALA A 3 11.55 -5.57 -4.87
CA ALA A 3 11.63 -5.13 -6.27
C ALA A 3 11.93 -6.27 -7.26
N SER A 4 12.77 -7.24 -6.89
CA SER A 4 13.10 -8.41 -7.72
C SER A 4 11.93 -9.37 -8.00
N ARG A 5 10.80 -9.19 -7.30
CA ARG A 5 9.57 -9.97 -7.46
C ARG A 5 8.36 -9.07 -7.75
N SER A 6 8.61 -7.88 -8.26
CA SER A 6 7.60 -6.92 -8.68
C SER A 6 7.65 -6.69 -10.18
N GLN A 7 6.55 -6.18 -10.71
CA GLN A 7 6.34 -5.75 -12.08
C GLN A 7 6.12 -4.23 -12.09
N ALA A 8 6.32 -3.58 -13.24
CA ALA A 8 5.85 -2.21 -13.44
C ALA A 8 4.32 -2.19 -13.44
N HIS A 9 3.74 -1.23 -12.73
CA HIS A 9 2.30 -1.03 -12.57
C HIS A 9 1.96 0.39 -13.00
N HIS A 10 1.07 0.53 -13.99
CA HIS A 10 0.54 1.84 -14.37
C HIS A 10 -0.51 2.28 -13.35
N ILE A 11 -0.39 3.51 -12.85
CA ILE A 11 -1.15 3.98 -11.68
C ILE A 11 -2.51 4.57 -12.07
N ASN A 12 -2.53 5.57 -12.95
CA ASN A 12 -3.74 6.33 -13.27
C ASN A 12 -4.40 5.85 -14.56
N THR A 13 -3.60 5.67 -15.62
CA THR A 13 -4.05 5.17 -16.92
C THR A 13 -3.21 3.95 -17.27
N ASP A 14 -3.89 2.83 -17.51
CA ASP A 14 -3.24 1.56 -17.81
C ASP A 14 -2.60 1.59 -19.20
N TRP A 15 -1.57 0.76 -19.41
CA TRP A 15 -0.87 0.60 -20.68
C TRP A 15 -1.82 0.22 -21.83
N ARG A 16 -2.79 -0.64 -21.56
CA ARG A 16 -3.81 -1.09 -22.54
C ARG A 16 -4.71 0.05 -23.04
N ASP A 17 -4.79 1.14 -22.27
CA ASP A 17 -5.62 2.32 -22.56
C ASP A 17 -4.72 3.51 -22.96
N ASP A 18 -3.58 3.22 -23.61
CA ASP A 18 -2.56 4.19 -24.05
C ASP A 18 -1.94 5.02 -22.90
N GLY A 19 -1.87 4.44 -21.70
CA GLY A 19 -1.21 5.04 -20.55
C GLY A 19 0.29 5.29 -20.78
N PRO A 20 0.83 6.46 -20.40
CA PRO A 20 2.24 6.75 -20.57
C PRO A 20 3.11 5.96 -19.58
N THR A 21 4.22 5.41 -20.09
CA THR A 21 5.31 4.85 -19.30
C THR A 21 6.19 5.98 -18.77
N ASP A 22 5.73 6.66 -17.73
CA ASP A 22 6.45 7.78 -17.09
C ASP A 22 6.62 7.57 -15.59
N ILE A 23 7.60 8.25 -14.98
CA ILE A 23 7.90 8.08 -13.54
C ILE A 23 6.77 8.54 -12.61
N THR A 24 5.83 9.34 -13.12
CA THR A 24 4.68 9.85 -12.35
C THR A 24 3.44 8.94 -12.44
N ASN A 25 3.43 8.02 -13.41
CA ASN A 25 2.36 7.06 -13.67
C ASN A 25 2.79 5.61 -13.40
N LEU A 26 3.98 5.36 -12.85
CA LEU A 26 4.49 4.01 -12.58
C LEU A 26 4.76 3.78 -11.11
N ALA A 27 4.45 2.57 -10.64
CA ALA A 27 4.94 2.02 -9.39
C ALA A 27 5.33 0.53 -9.54
N LEU A 28 5.83 -0.06 -8.47
CA LEU A 28 6.09 -1.50 -8.39
C LEU A 28 4.95 -2.21 -7.67
N ALA A 29 4.38 -3.25 -8.29
CA ALA A 29 3.45 -4.16 -7.62
C ALA A 29 3.78 -5.63 -7.95
N CYS A 30 3.35 -6.55 -7.09
CA CYS A 30 3.57 -7.97 -7.36
C CYS A 30 2.54 -8.48 -8.38
N GLY A 31 2.84 -9.58 -9.07
CA GLY A 31 1.95 -10.11 -10.12
C GLY A 31 0.50 -10.36 -9.70
N PRO A 32 0.21 -10.88 -8.49
CA PRO A 32 -1.15 -10.94 -7.95
C PRO A 32 -1.82 -9.56 -7.82
N ASP A 33 -1.17 -8.59 -7.18
CA ASP A 33 -1.74 -7.26 -6.94
C ASP A 33 -1.96 -6.49 -8.24
N ASN A 34 -1.04 -6.59 -9.21
CA ASN A 34 -1.21 -6.02 -10.56
C ASN A 34 -2.50 -6.52 -11.21
N ARG A 35 -2.79 -7.82 -11.13
CA ARG A 35 -4.02 -8.39 -11.71
C ARG A 35 -5.29 -7.96 -10.98
N LEU A 36 -5.19 -7.67 -9.68
CA LEU A 36 -6.31 -7.14 -8.90
C LEU A 36 -6.70 -5.71 -9.34
N ALA A 37 -5.74 -4.90 -9.79
CA ALA A 37 -6.03 -3.58 -10.35
C ALA A 37 -6.78 -3.66 -11.70
N ASP A 38 -6.47 -4.65 -12.54
CA ASP A 38 -7.15 -4.83 -13.84
C ASP A 38 -8.53 -5.51 -13.69
N THR A 39 -8.61 -6.57 -12.89
CA THR A 39 -9.81 -7.46 -12.87
C THR A 39 -10.52 -7.53 -11.52
N GLY A 40 -9.88 -7.08 -10.45
CA GLY A 40 -10.37 -7.25 -9.06
C GLY A 40 -11.17 -6.07 -8.51
N GLY A 41 -11.40 -5.03 -9.31
CA GLY A 41 -12.10 -3.81 -8.88
C GLY A 41 -11.28 -2.91 -7.95
N TRP A 42 -9.97 -3.15 -7.84
CA TRP A 42 -9.05 -2.25 -7.16
C TRP A 42 -8.70 -1.09 -8.07
N THR A 43 -8.52 0.09 -7.50
CA THR A 43 -8.03 1.27 -8.24
C THR A 43 -6.79 1.83 -7.58
N THR A 44 -5.91 2.42 -8.38
CA THR A 44 -4.68 3.04 -7.89
C THR A 44 -4.65 4.52 -8.18
N THR A 45 -4.02 5.29 -7.29
CA THR A 45 -3.72 6.71 -7.49
C THR A 45 -2.31 7.02 -6.97
N MET A 46 -1.70 8.09 -7.47
CA MET A 46 -0.43 8.59 -6.93
C MET A 46 -0.68 9.73 -5.95
N LYS A 47 -0.20 9.59 -4.70
CA LYS A 47 -0.24 10.69 -3.72
C LYS A 47 1.13 10.84 -3.08
N ASN A 48 1.70 12.05 -3.16
CA ASN A 48 3.02 12.38 -2.58
C ASN A 48 4.12 11.38 -3.00
N GLY A 49 4.12 10.97 -4.28
CA GLY A 49 5.09 10.00 -4.82
C GLY A 49 4.89 8.55 -4.34
N ARG A 50 3.76 8.23 -3.71
CA ARG A 50 3.45 6.88 -3.21
C ARG A 50 2.15 6.37 -3.81
N ALA A 51 2.16 5.11 -4.23
CA ALA A 51 0.98 4.44 -4.77
C ALA A 51 -0.04 4.20 -3.65
N HIS A 52 -1.25 4.67 -3.88
CA HIS A 52 -2.41 4.44 -3.05
C HIS A 52 -3.32 3.42 -3.72
N TRP A 53 -3.68 2.37 -3.00
CA TRP A 53 -4.56 1.29 -3.43
C TRP A 53 -5.91 1.44 -2.76
N THR A 54 -6.94 1.67 -3.57
CA THR A 54 -8.33 1.75 -3.12
C THR A 54 -9.03 0.44 -3.47
N PRO A 55 -9.60 -0.26 -2.47
CA PRO A 55 -10.33 -1.51 -2.67
C PRO A 55 -11.67 -1.27 -3.39
N PRO A 56 -12.31 -2.34 -3.90
CA PRO A 56 -13.72 -2.27 -4.28
C PRO A 56 -14.61 -1.98 -3.06
N PRO A 57 -15.80 -1.36 -3.23
CA PRO A 57 -16.60 -0.83 -2.11
C PRO A 57 -16.92 -1.82 -0.99
N LEU A 58 -17.14 -3.10 -1.30
CA LEU A 58 -17.43 -4.13 -0.30
C LEU A 58 -16.23 -4.45 0.61
N LEU A 59 -15.02 -4.17 0.15
CA LEU A 59 -13.77 -4.37 0.88
C LEU A 59 -13.21 -3.04 1.40
N ASP A 60 -13.93 -1.93 1.27
CA ASP A 60 -13.51 -0.63 1.78
C ASP A 60 -13.98 -0.43 3.22
N VAL A 61 -13.10 -0.73 4.16
CA VAL A 61 -13.34 -0.66 5.61
C VAL A 61 -12.38 0.34 6.27
N ASP A 62 -12.02 1.41 5.55
CA ASP A 62 -11.10 2.47 5.98
C ASP A 62 -9.67 1.98 6.28
N GLN A 63 -9.24 0.88 5.66
CA GLN A 63 -7.86 0.41 5.77
C GLN A 63 -6.87 1.38 5.10
N PRO A 64 -5.60 1.40 5.54
CA PRO A 64 -4.56 2.20 4.91
C PRO A 64 -4.45 1.93 3.41
N ARG A 65 -4.33 3.00 2.61
CA ARG A 65 -4.19 2.92 1.15
C ARG A 65 -2.76 2.61 0.71
N THR A 66 -1.79 2.66 1.62
CA THR A 66 -0.37 2.60 1.27
C THR A 66 0.34 1.54 2.08
N ASN A 67 1.13 0.71 1.40
CA ASN A 67 1.96 -0.29 2.06
C ASN A 67 3.14 0.38 2.79
N GLN A 68 3.22 0.16 4.10
CA GLN A 68 4.29 0.68 4.98
C GLN A 68 5.37 -0.36 5.30
N TYR A 69 5.29 -1.59 4.78
CA TYR A 69 6.18 -2.70 5.13
C TYR A 69 7.68 -2.37 5.00
N TRP A 70 8.07 -1.61 3.99
CA TRP A 70 9.46 -1.19 3.75
C TRP A 70 9.83 0.16 4.37
N HIS A 71 8.95 0.73 5.20
CA HIS A 71 9.17 1.97 5.94
C HIS A 71 9.04 1.73 7.45
N PRO A 72 9.92 0.89 8.03
CA PRO A 72 9.85 0.54 9.44
C PRO A 72 9.89 1.76 10.37
N GLN A 73 10.50 2.87 9.93
CA GLN A 73 10.57 4.13 10.68
C GLN A 73 9.20 4.83 10.87
N LEU A 74 8.16 4.39 10.16
CA LEU A 74 6.81 4.93 10.28
C LEU A 74 5.96 4.16 11.30
N TYR A 75 6.44 3.03 11.81
CA TYR A 75 5.83 2.38 12.96
C TYR A 75 6.36 3.02 14.24
N PRO A 76 5.52 3.20 15.28
CA PRO A 76 6.01 3.54 16.61
C PRO A 76 7.10 2.54 17.02
N ALA A 77 8.15 3.01 17.70
CA ALA A 77 9.00 2.09 18.42
C ALA A 77 8.10 1.32 19.40
N GLU A 78 8.23 -0.01 19.44
CA GLU A 78 7.67 -0.81 20.52
C GLU A 78 8.11 -0.13 21.82
N GLY A 79 7.16 0.39 22.61
CA GLY A 79 7.51 1.08 23.83
C GLY A 79 8.26 0.14 24.76
N ASP A 80 9.39 0.58 25.30
CA ASP A 80 10.04 -0.05 26.46
C ASP A 80 9.06 0.04 27.64
N GLY A 81 8.11 -0.88 27.68
CA GLY A 81 6.99 -0.90 28.61
C GLY A 81 7.18 -1.97 29.67
N ASP A 82 8.27 -1.92 30.43
CA ASP A 82 8.41 -2.59 31.73
C ASP A 82 7.99 -1.66 32.87
N GLY A 83 6.86 -0.96 32.68
CA GLY A 83 6.19 -0.28 33.78
C GLY A 83 5.28 -1.26 34.51
N GLU A 84 5.81 -1.98 35.49
CA GLU A 84 5.02 -2.74 36.46
C GLU A 84 3.96 -1.81 37.06
N SER A 85 2.70 -1.98 36.61
CA SER A 85 1.57 -1.26 37.19
C SER A 85 1.21 -1.96 38.49
N ASP A 86 1.88 -1.56 39.57
CA ASP A 86 1.45 -1.81 40.94
C ASP A 86 0.04 -1.22 41.10
N SER A 87 -0.97 -2.06 40.90
CA SER A 87 -2.36 -1.74 41.19
C SER A 87 -2.56 -1.95 42.70
N PRO A 88 -2.81 -0.91 43.51
CA PRO A 88 -3.21 -1.12 44.88
C PRO A 88 -4.64 -1.65 44.89
N THR A 89 -4.81 -2.90 45.30
CA THR A 89 -6.12 -3.42 45.73
C THR A 89 -6.54 -2.70 47.00
N ASN A 90 -7.68 -2.03 46.96
CA ASN A 90 -8.48 -1.68 48.13
C ASN A 90 -9.79 -2.46 48.07
#